data_AF-A0A8H6D8B0-F1
#
_entry.id   AF-A0A8H6D8B0-F1
#
_cell.length_a   1.000
_cell.length_b   1.000
_cell.length_c   1.000
_cell.angle_alpha   90.00
_cell.angle_beta   90.00
_cell.angle_gamma   90.00
#
_symmetry.space_group_name_H-M   'P 1'
#
loop_
_entity.id
_entity.type
_entity.pdbx_description
1 polymer ?
#
loop_
_entity_poly.entity_id
_entity_poly.type
_entity_poly.pdbx_seq_one_letter_code
_entity_poly.pdbx_strand_id
1 'polypeptide(L)'
;MKRSSFSDQRRHGQSSRHSPPSRLYDNRQREELRATAQETLEISRSLLKELGTHDLARHSVKYSFGSLTRLQPTHCPSYRQPAIIKVINDDTLNAAIELYRRAQIDTGPKSQPPIVVNFANRHSPGGGWLNGAMAEEEALYYRSTLALSLNKKHYPLERDEALYSPYELIMRMIYPQAMRHHHFQQESFPW
;
A
#
# COMPACT_ATOMS: atom_id res chain seq x y z
N MET A 1 44.15 41.93 32.09
CA MET A 1 44.46 40.64 31.43
C MET A 1 44.18 39.49 32.38
N LYS A 2 43.05 38.79 32.22
CA LYS A 2 42.80 37.47 32.82
C LYS A 2 42.02 36.66 31.77
N ARG A 3 42.68 35.68 31.14
CA ARG A 3 42.08 34.73 30.20
C ARG A 3 41.47 33.60 31.03
N SER A 4 40.15 33.46 31.05
CA SER A 4 39.50 32.26 31.60
C SER A 4 39.43 31.18 30.52
N SER A 5 40.11 30.08 30.79
CA SER A 5 40.08 28.84 30.02
C SER A 5 38.67 28.23 30.04
N PHE A 6 38.00 28.20 28.89
CA PHE A 6 36.81 27.38 28.67
C PHE A 6 37.25 25.91 28.45
N SER A 7 36.90 25.05 29.39
CA SER A 7 37.07 23.61 29.29
C SER A 7 35.99 23.02 28.36
N ASP A 8 36.43 22.50 27.21
CA ASP A 8 35.62 21.78 26.22
C ASP A 8 35.26 20.37 26.74
N GLN A 9 34.10 20.23 27.36
CA GLN A 9 33.54 18.91 27.72
C GLN A 9 32.87 18.28 26.51
N ARG A 10 33.64 17.56 25.69
CA ARG A 10 33.11 16.65 24.68
C ARG A 10 32.39 15.49 25.37
N ARG A 11 31.05 15.53 25.38
CA ARG A 11 30.20 14.39 25.75
C ARG A 11 30.25 13.34 24.64
N HIS A 12 31.09 12.33 24.82
CA HIS A 12 30.91 11.04 24.15
C HIS A 12 29.79 10.28 24.87
N GLY A 13 28.65 10.11 24.19
CA GLY A 13 27.47 9.43 24.72
C GLY A 13 26.70 8.68 23.64
N GLN A 14 27.21 7.49 23.32
CA GLN A 14 26.51 6.29 22.82
C GLN A 14 25.56 6.45 21.62
N SER A 15 26.11 6.22 20.42
CA SER A 15 25.34 5.76 19.25
C SER A 15 24.68 4.43 19.58
N SER A 16 23.34 4.40 19.61
CA SER A 16 22.56 3.17 19.67
C SER A 16 22.83 2.37 18.39
N ARG A 17 23.69 1.35 18.48
CA ARG A 17 23.89 0.40 17.39
C ARG A 17 22.57 -0.34 17.20
N HIS A 18 21.83 0.01 16.15
CA HIS A 18 20.77 -0.85 15.64
C HIS A 18 21.40 -2.20 15.29
N SER A 19 21.18 -3.18 16.15
CA SER A 19 21.51 -4.56 15.83
C SER A 19 20.50 -5.00 14.78
N PRO A 20 20.94 -5.54 13.62
CA PRO A 20 20.02 -6.03 12.62
C PRO A 20 19.14 -7.13 13.25
N PRO A 21 17.86 -7.23 12.87
CA PRO A 21 16.98 -8.26 13.40
C PRO A 21 17.60 -9.65 13.24
N SER A 22 17.37 -10.52 14.23
CA SER A 22 17.92 -11.88 14.20
C SER A 22 17.36 -12.64 12.99
N ARG A 23 18.20 -13.41 12.30
CA ARG A 23 17.80 -14.19 11.11
C ARG A 23 16.61 -15.15 11.37
N LEU A 24 16.45 -15.60 12.61
CA LEU A 24 15.33 -16.45 13.02
C LEU A 24 14.00 -15.67 13.10
N TYR A 25 14.05 -14.42 13.58
CA TYR A 25 12.88 -13.54 13.63
C TYR A 25 12.41 -13.17 12.22
N ASP A 26 13.35 -12.91 11.31
CA ASP A 26 13.07 -12.68 9.88
C ASP A 26 12.41 -13.92 9.24
N ASN A 27 12.91 -15.13 9.51
CA ASN A 27 12.32 -16.35 8.94
C ASN A 27 10.86 -16.60 9.37
N ARG A 28 10.53 -16.43 10.66
CA ARG A 28 9.15 -16.60 11.13
C ARG A 28 8.22 -15.57 10.49
N GLN A 29 8.64 -14.31 10.45
CA GLN A 29 7.86 -13.25 9.80
C GLN A 29 7.61 -13.58 8.31
N ARG A 30 8.64 -14.08 7.61
CA ARG A 30 8.50 -14.49 6.21
C ARG A 30 7.54 -15.67 6.04
N GLU A 31 7.52 -16.62 6.97
CA GLU A 31 6.56 -17.74 6.96
C GLU A 31 5.13 -17.25 7.17
N GLU A 32 4.91 -16.34 8.11
CA GLU A 32 3.59 -15.71 8.35
C GLU A 32 3.11 -14.94 7.09
N LEU A 33 4.03 -14.23 6.43
CA LEU A 33 3.71 -13.53 5.18
C LEU A 33 3.41 -14.48 4.02
N ARG A 34 4.12 -15.61 3.91
CA ARG A 34 3.79 -16.67 2.93
C ARG A 34 2.40 -17.26 3.18
N ALA A 35 2.06 -17.53 4.44
CA ALA A 35 0.74 -17.99 4.82
C ALA A 35 -0.33 -16.94 4.46
N THR A 36 -0.05 -15.68 4.75
CA THR A 36 -0.92 -14.55 4.38
C THR A 36 -1.10 -14.46 2.87
N ALA A 37 -0.04 -14.68 2.07
CA ALA A 37 -0.12 -14.67 0.61
C ALA A 37 -1.09 -15.74 0.08
N GLN A 38 -0.95 -16.97 0.59
CA GLN A 38 -1.78 -18.10 0.20
C GLN A 38 -3.25 -17.85 0.58
N GLU A 39 -3.49 -17.43 1.82
CA GLU A 39 -4.83 -17.08 2.30
C GLU A 39 -5.44 -15.95 1.47
N THR A 40 -4.66 -14.91 1.12
CA THR A 40 -5.14 -13.81 0.28
C THR A 40 -5.56 -14.30 -1.10
N LEU A 41 -4.82 -15.21 -1.74
CA LEU A 41 -5.23 -15.78 -3.03
C LEU A 41 -6.56 -16.54 -2.94
N GLU A 42 -6.75 -17.31 -1.87
CA GLU A 42 -7.96 -18.10 -1.64
C GLU A 42 -9.18 -17.20 -1.40
N ILE A 43 -9.06 -16.28 -0.44
CA ILE A 43 -10.11 -15.31 -0.10
C ILE A 43 -10.45 -14.44 -1.31
N SER A 44 -9.44 -13.91 -2.01
CA SER A 44 -9.66 -13.07 -3.20
C SER A 44 -10.52 -13.76 -4.24
N ARG A 45 -10.20 -15.04 -4.55
CA ARG A 45 -10.96 -15.80 -5.55
C ARG A 45 -12.38 -16.07 -5.10
N SER A 46 -12.57 -16.39 -3.82
CA SER A 46 -13.90 -16.62 -3.24
C SER A 46 -14.75 -15.35 -3.29
N LEU A 47 -14.23 -14.23 -2.79
CA LEU A 47 -14.93 -12.95 -2.76
C LEU A 47 -15.30 -12.44 -4.16
N LEU A 48 -14.36 -12.48 -5.10
CA LEU A 48 -14.63 -12.05 -6.47
C LEU A 48 -15.69 -12.91 -7.17
N LYS A 49 -15.75 -14.20 -6.85
CA LYS A 49 -16.79 -15.11 -7.34
C LYS A 49 -18.14 -14.79 -6.72
N GLU A 50 -18.19 -14.59 -5.41
CA GLU A 50 -19.41 -14.26 -4.66
C GLU A 50 -20.01 -12.92 -5.11
N LEU A 51 -19.16 -11.91 -5.31
CA LEU A 51 -19.57 -10.58 -5.77
C LEU A 51 -19.88 -10.53 -7.28
N GLY A 52 -19.50 -11.56 -8.05
CA GLY A 52 -19.62 -11.56 -9.51
C GLY A 52 -18.73 -10.54 -10.21
N THR A 53 -17.65 -10.06 -9.56
CA THR A 53 -16.76 -8.99 -10.07
C THR A 53 -15.42 -9.50 -10.58
N HIS A 54 -15.29 -10.81 -10.77
CA HIS A 54 -14.07 -11.47 -11.22
C HIS A 54 -13.49 -10.91 -12.53
N ASP A 55 -14.32 -10.60 -13.52
CA ASP A 55 -13.85 -10.07 -14.79
C ASP A 55 -13.38 -8.61 -14.68
N LEU A 56 -13.98 -7.85 -13.76
CA LEU A 56 -13.54 -6.49 -13.44
C LEU A 56 -12.17 -6.51 -12.78
N ALA A 57 -11.95 -7.39 -11.80
CA ALA A 57 -10.66 -7.53 -11.13
C ALA A 57 -9.55 -8.01 -12.09
N ARG A 58 -9.85 -8.92 -13.02
CA ARG A 58 -8.85 -9.38 -14.01
C ARG A 58 -8.49 -8.34 -15.06
N HIS A 59 -9.27 -7.26 -15.17
CA HIS A 59 -9.05 -6.25 -16.17
C HIS A 59 -7.89 -5.35 -15.76
N SER A 60 -6.77 -5.47 -16.46
CA SER A 60 -5.67 -4.50 -16.39
C SER A 60 -5.23 -4.12 -17.80
N VAL A 61 -4.86 -2.84 -17.96
CA VAL A 61 -4.42 -2.27 -19.24
C VAL A 61 -2.98 -1.80 -19.09
N LYS A 62 -2.12 -2.23 -20.03
CA LYS A 62 -0.76 -1.71 -20.14
C LYS A 62 -0.76 -0.51 -21.08
N TYR A 63 -0.14 0.57 -20.63
CA TYR A 63 0.07 1.78 -21.41
C TYR A 63 1.56 2.01 -21.60
N SER A 64 1.98 2.48 -22.78
CA SER A 64 3.26 3.16 -22.98
C SER A 64 3.00 4.66 -23.06
N PHE A 65 3.82 5.46 -22.37
CA PHE A 65 3.69 6.91 -22.34
C PHE A 65 3.81 7.54 -23.74
N GLY A 66 4.54 6.92 -24.66
CA GLY A 66 4.60 7.36 -26.06
C GLY A 66 3.27 7.24 -26.81
N SER A 67 2.40 6.33 -26.38
CA SER A 67 1.06 6.11 -26.99
C SER A 67 -0.05 6.91 -26.33
N LEU A 68 0.20 7.52 -25.17
CA LEU A 68 -0.82 8.27 -24.44
C LEU A 68 -1.00 9.64 -25.09
N THR A 69 -2.26 9.99 -25.36
CA THR A 69 -2.60 11.34 -25.78
C THR A 69 -2.51 12.28 -24.57
N ARG A 70 -1.93 13.46 -24.78
CA ARG A 70 -1.91 14.49 -23.74
C ARG A 70 -3.35 14.84 -23.37
N LEU A 71 -3.64 14.86 -22.07
CA LEU A 71 -4.94 15.32 -21.56
C LEU A 71 -5.20 16.74 -22.06
N GLN A 72 -6.31 16.92 -22.79
CA GLN A 72 -6.72 18.26 -23.23
C GLN A 72 -7.11 19.09 -22.00
N PRO A 73 -6.65 20.35 -21.90
CA PRO A 73 -6.98 21.23 -20.76
C PRO A 73 -8.49 21.40 -20.54
N THR A 74 -9.31 21.23 -21.58
CA THR A 74 -10.77 21.26 -21.50
C THR A 74 -11.36 20.12 -20.66
N HIS A 75 -10.62 19.03 -20.45
CA HIS A 75 -11.02 17.94 -19.55
C HIS A 75 -10.59 18.18 -18.10
N CYS A 76 -9.90 19.29 -17.79
CA CYS A 76 -9.59 19.62 -16.41
C CYS A 76 -10.90 19.98 -15.68
N PRO A 77 -11.21 19.32 -14.55
CA PRO A 77 -12.47 19.49 -13.81
C PRO A 77 -12.65 20.90 -13.20
N SER A 78 -11.67 21.80 -13.36
CA SER A 78 -11.74 23.21 -12.95
C SER A 78 -12.18 23.38 -11.49
N TYR A 79 -11.60 22.57 -10.60
CA TYR A 79 -11.89 22.64 -9.17
C TYR A 79 -11.64 24.04 -8.64
N ARG A 80 -12.65 24.61 -7.96
CA ARG A 80 -12.59 25.97 -7.39
C ARG A 80 -11.67 26.06 -6.17
N GLN A 81 -11.50 24.93 -5.47
CA GLN A 81 -10.65 24.84 -4.30
C GLN A 81 -9.32 24.20 -4.68
N PRO A 82 -8.19 24.66 -4.09
CA PRO A 82 -6.89 24.03 -4.33
C PRO A 82 -6.88 22.59 -3.79
N ALA A 83 -6.01 21.77 -4.36
CA ALA A 83 -5.80 20.41 -3.88
C ALA A 83 -5.24 20.44 -2.44
N ILE A 84 -5.80 19.62 -1.57
CA ILE A 84 -5.29 19.44 -0.20
C ILE A 84 -4.18 18.40 -0.24
N ILE A 85 -2.96 18.81 0.11
CA ILE A 85 -1.78 17.95 0.17
C ILE A 85 -1.47 17.64 1.64
N LYS A 86 -1.33 16.35 1.97
CA LYS A 86 -0.98 15.88 3.31
C LYS A 86 0.15 14.86 3.23
N VAL A 87 1.12 14.97 4.12
CA VAL A 87 2.14 13.95 4.34
C VAL A 87 1.80 13.25 5.65
N ILE A 88 1.60 11.93 5.58
CA ILE A 88 1.23 11.11 6.72
C ILE A 88 2.20 9.93 6.82
N ASN A 89 2.42 9.44 8.04
CA ASN A 89 3.15 8.20 8.28
C ASN A 89 2.14 7.06 8.40
N ASP A 90 1.69 6.54 7.25
CA ASP A 90 0.72 5.45 7.16
C ASP A 90 1.01 4.59 5.92
N ASP A 91 0.41 3.41 5.87
CA ASP A 91 0.45 2.51 4.73
C ASP A 91 -0.46 3.00 3.58
N THR A 92 -0.04 2.73 2.34
CA THR A 92 -0.73 3.14 1.12
C THR A 92 -2.22 2.79 1.10
N LEU A 93 -2.60 1.57 1.47
CA LEU A 93 -4.00 1.13 1.46
C LEU A 93 -4.79 1.68 2.64
N ASN A 94 -4.15 1.94 3.79
CA ASN A 94 -4.83 2.62 4.90
C ASN A 94 -5.20 4.06 4.52
N ALA A 95 -4.26 4.79 3.89
CA ALA A 95 -4.51 6.11 3.35
C ALA A 95 -5.63 6.10 2.29
N ALA A 96 -5.63 5.11 1.40
CA ALA A 96 -6.69 4.94 0.40
C ALA A 96 -8.06 4.67 1.04
N ILE A 97 -8.15 3.79 2.04
CA ILE A 97 -9.40 3.51 2.76
C ILE A 97 -9.94 4.77 3.44
N GLU A 98 -9.07 5.56 4.08
CA GLU A 98 -9.47 6.81 4.72
C GLU A 98 -9.97 7.85 3.71
N LEU A 99 -9.29 7.98 2.56
CA LEU A 99 -9.75 8.84 1.46
C LEU A 99 -11.10 8.38 0.91
N TYR A 100 -11.27 7.07 0.71
CA TYR A 100 -12.53 6.49 0.26
C TYR A 100 -13.67 6.78 1.24
N ARG A 101 -13.46 6.55 2.55
CA ARG A 101 -14.46 6.83 3.60
C ARG A 101 -14.87 8.30 3.65
N ARG A 102 -13.90 9.22 3.56
CA ARG A 102 -14.21 10.66 3.50
C ARG A 102 -15.05 11.02 2.29
N ALA A 103 -14.70 10.46 1.13
CA ALA A 103 -15.43 10.71 -0.10
C ALA A 103 -16.87 10.15 -0.04
N GLN A 104 -17.13 9.07 0.70
CA GLN A 104 -18.50 8.58 0.93
C GLN A 104 -19.35 9.50 1.82
N ILE A 105 -18.73 10.25 2.72
CA ILE A 105 -19.45 11.18 3.62
C ILE A 105 -19.73 12.51 2.90
N ASP A 106 -18.84 12.95 2.02
CA ASP A 106 -19.02 14.16 1.23
C ASP A 106 -20.11 13.96 0.17
N THR A 107 -21.19 14.75 0.23
CA THR A 107 -22.30 14.75 -0.73
C THR A 107 -21.97 15.40 -2.09
N GLY A 108 -20.68 15.54 -2.40
CA GLY A 108 -20.18 16.13 -3.64
C GLY A 108 -20.44 15.27 -4.89
N PRO A 109 -20.25 15.82 -6.10
CA PRO A 109 -20.48 15.11 -7.36
C PRO A 109 -19.62 13.84 -7.44
N LYS A 110 -20.30 12.68 -7.51
CA LYS A 110 -19.78 11.29 -7.63
C LYS A 110 -18.39 11.08 -7.00
N SER A 111 -18.37 10.77 -5.69
CA SER A 111 -17.20 10.21 -5.01
C SER A 111 -16.61 9.03 -5.80
N GLN A 112 -15.48 9.27 -6.47
CA GLN A 112 -14.71 8.22 -7.14
C GLN A 112 -13.80 7.52 -6.13
N PRO A 113 -13.53 6.22 -6.30
CA PRO A 113 -12.48 5.56 -5.54
C PRO A 113 -11.13 6.28 -5.71
N PRO A 114 -10.29 6.33 -4.65
CA PRO A 114 -8.96 6.90 -4.76
C PRO A 114 -8.08 6.08 -5.71
N ILE A 115 -7.14 6.75 -6.39
CA ILE A 115 -6.10 6.10 -7.18
C ILE A 115 -4.89 5.85 -6.28
N VAL A 116 -4.35 4.63 -6.35
CA VAL A 116 -3.16 4.21 -5.63
C VAL A 116 -2.03 3.98 -6.62
N VAL A 117 -0.82 4.42 -6.26
CA VAL A 117 0.40 4.15 -7.03
C VAL A 117 1.11 2.96 -6.39
N ASN A 118 1.31 1.89 -7.16
CA ASN A 118 2.14 0.74 -6.78
C ASN A 118 3.59 0.99 -7.21
N PHE A 119 4.55 0.87 -6.29
CA PHE A 119 5.98 0.89 -6.62
C PHE A 119 6.45 -0.46 -7.17
N ALA A 120 5.90 -0.79 -8.34
CA ALA A 120 5.97 -2.12 -8.94
C ALA A 120 7.38 -2.57 -9.31
N ASN A 121 7.66 -3.85 -9.09
CA ASN A 121 8.80 -4.54 -9.64
C ASN A 121 8.70 -4.60 -11.17
N ARG A 122 9.74 -4.15 -11.87
CA ARG A 122 9.79 -4.13 -13.35
C ARG A 122 9.68 -5.51 -14.00
N HIS A 123 10.17 -6.55 -13.33
CA HIS A 123 10.40 -7.87 -13.93
C HIS A 123 9.27 -8.86 -13.67
N SER A 124 8.56 -8.72 -12.56
CA SER A 124 7.52 -9.68 -12.16
C SER A 124 6.43 -9.02 -11.31
N PRO A 125 5.16 -9.41 -11.48
CA PRO A 125 4.07 -8.88 -10.67
C PRO A 125 4.23 -9.27 -9.19
N GLY A 126 4.17 -8.28 -8.30
CA GLY A 126 4.11 -8.50 -6.85
C GLY A 126 5.45 -8.81 -6.19
N GLY A 127 6.56 -8.60 -6.91
CA GLY A 127 7.91 -8.83 -6.38
C GLY A 127 8.07 -10.19 -5.71
N GLY A 128 8.43 -10.16 -4.42
CA GLY A 128 8.69 -11.35 -3.60
C GLY A 128 7.56 -11.78 -2.68
N TRP A 129 6.32 -11.31 -2.85
CA TRP A 129 5.25 -11.51 -1.85
C TRP A 129 4.95 -13.00 -1.55
N LEU A 130 4.96 -13.87 -2.56
CA LEU A 130 4.80 -15.33 -2.37
C LEU A 130 5.94 -15.97 -1.57
N ASN A 131 7.08 -15.28 -1.45
CA ASN A 131 8.26 -15.71 -0.71
C ASN A 131 8.41 -15.01 0.65
N GLY A 132 7.37 -14.31 1.09
CA GLY A 132 7.34 -13.58 2.35
C GLY A 132 8.13 -12.28 2.33
N ALA A 133 8.40 -11.70 1.15
CA ALA A 133 9.04 -10.39 1.09
C ALA A 133 8.11 -9.28 1.60
N MET A 134 8.68 -8.21 2.11
CA MET A 134 7.93 -7.06 2.61
C MET A 134 8.53 -5.78 2.06
N ALA A 135 7.83 -5.16 1.12
CA ALA A 135 8.01 -3.79 0.69
C ALA A 135 6.62 -3.20 0.35
N GLU A 136 6.59 -2.00 -0.24
CA GLU A 136 5.35 -1.30 -0.57
C GLU A 136 4.48 -2.13 -1.54
N GLU A 137 5.04 -2.62 -2.65
CA GLU A 137 4.32 -3.45 -3.62
C GLU A 137 3.77 -4.72 -2.95
N GLU A 138 4.59 -5.46 -2.20
CA GLU A 138 4.14 -6.68 -1.54
C GLU A 138 3.01 -6.41 -0.55
N ALA A 139 3.02 -5.27 0.16
CA ALA A 139 1.96 -4.87 1.07
C ALA A 139 0.61 -4.74 0.35
N LEU A 140 0.60 -4.20 -0.87
CA LEU A 140 -0.60 -4.14 -1.71
C LEU A 140 -1.10 -5.55 -2.07
N TYR A 141 -0.18 -6.44 -2.45
CA TYR A 141 -0.49 -7.82 -2.84
C TYR A 141 -1.04 -8.68 -1.69
N TYR A 142 -0.52 -8.52 -0.47
CA TYR A 142 -1.04 -9.26 0.69
C TYR A 142 -2.47 -8.88 1.06
N ARG A 143 -2.96 -7.71 0.62
CA ARG A 143 -4.18 -7.08 1.18
C ARG A 143 -5.27 -6.81 0.16
N SER A 144 -4.99 -7.04 -1.12
CA SER A 144 -5.91 -6.72 -2.22
C SER A 144 -5.94 -7.79 -3.29
N THR A 145 -6.86 -7.63 -4.24
CA THR A 145 -6.99 -8.49 -5.42
C THR A 145 -5.93 -8.28 -6.49
N LEU A 146 -4.97 -7.37 -6.29
CA LEU A 146 -3.99 -6.97 -7.30
C LEU A 146 -3.19 -8.15 -7.89
N ALA A 147 -3.01 -9.20 -7.07
CA ALA A 147 -2.41 -10.48 -7.48
C ALA A 147 -3.17 -11.22 -8.60
N LEU A 148 -4.47 -10.96 -8.74
CA LEU A 148 -5.33 -11.53 -9.76
C LEU A 148 -5.50 -10.60 -10.97
N SER A 149 -5.24 -9.30 -10.79
CA SER A 149 -5.39 -8.26 -11.81
C SER A 149 -4.17 -8.16 -12.73
N LEU A 150 -2.96 -8.28 -12.18
CA LEU A 150 -1.72 -8.13 -12.95
C LEU A 150 -1.23 -9.48 -13.51
N ASN A 151 -1.08 -9.53 -14.82
CA ASN A 151 -0.67 -10.74 -15.55
C ASN A 151 0.81 -10.71 -15.92
N LYS A 152 1.51 -11.83 -15.71
CA LYS A 152 2.93 -12.01 -16.10
C LYS A 152 3.22 -11.68 -17.57
N LYS A 153 2.24 -11.83 -18.47
CA LYS A 153 2.37 -11.49 -19.90
C LYS A 153 2.66 -10.00 -20.16
N HIS A 154 2.36 -9.13 -19.19
CA HIS A 154 2.62 -7.69 -19.30
C HIS A 154 4.04 -7.31 -18.89
N TYR A 155 4.83 -8.27 -18.38
CA TYR A 155 6.18 -8.05 -17.86
C TYR A 155 7.24 -8.66 -18.80
N PRO A 156 8.48 -8.12 -18.79
CA PRO A 156 8.91 -6.97 -18.01
C PRO A 156 8.29 -5.66 -18.50
N LEU A 157 8.10 -4.70 -17.60
CA LEU A 157 7.64 -3.35 -17.94
C LEU A 157 8.79 -2.52 -18.47
N GLU A 158 8.59 -1.76 -19.55
CA GLU A 158 9.57 -0.77 -20.00
C GLU A 158 9.57 0.51 -19.13
N ARG A 159 10.60 1.36 -19.26
CA ARG A 159 10.75 2.56 -18.39
C ARG A 159 9.60 3.56 -18.53
N ASP A 160 8.96 3.56 -19.67
CA ASP A 160 7.85 4.41 -20.05
C ASP A 160 6.50 3.65 -20.05
N GLU A 161 6.45 2.46 -19.44
CA GLU A 161 5.22 1.68 -19.35
C GLU A 161 4.60 1.73 -17.96
N ALA A 162 3.28 1.66 -17.90
CA ALA A 162 2.50 1.56 -16.68
C ALA A 162 1.33 0.58 -16.84
N LEU A 163 0.93 -0.04 -15.74
CA LEU A 163 -0.28 -0.87 -15.66
C LEU A 163 -1.37 -0.11 -14.88
N TYR A 164 -2.58 -0.12 -15.42
CA TYR A 164 -3.76 0.42 -14.76
C TYR A 164 -4.76 -0.71 -14.51
N SER A 165 -5.13 -0.89 -13.24
CA SER A 165 -6.20 -1.79 -12.80
C SER A 165 -7.33 -0.96 -12.20
N PRO A 166 -8.48 -0.79 -12.88
CA PRO A 166 -9.55 0.08 -12.41
C PRO A 166 -10.37 -0.49 -11.25
N TYR A 167 -10.32 -1.81 -11.02
CA TYR A 167 -11.07 -2.46 -9.98
C TYR A 167 -10.14 -3.29 -9.10
N GLU A 168 -9.98 -2.85 -7.86
CA GLU A 168 -9.24 -3.58 -6.83
C GLU A 168 -10.07 -3.65 -5.55
N LEU A 169 -10.27 -4.87 -5.04
CA LEU A 169 -10.91 -5.09 -3.76
C LEU A 169 -9.83 -5.17 -2.68
N ILE A 170 -9.96 -4.35 -1.64
CA ILE A 170 -9.13 -4.41 -0.44
C ILE A 170 -9.84 -5.27 0.59
N MET A 171 -9.19 -6.35 1.05
CA MET A 171 -9.79 -7.32 1.97
C MET A 171 -9.15 -7.33 3.37
N ARG A 172 -8.03 -6.61 3.56
CA ARG A 172 -7.34 -6.54 4.86
C ARG A 172 -7.01 -5.11 5.25
N MET A 173 -7.36 -4.77 6.48
CA MET A 173 -6.92 -3.54 7.14
C MET A 173 -5.81 -3.83 8.15
N ILE A 174 -4.81 -2.95 8.21
CA ILE A 174 -3.82 -2.99 9.28
C ILE A 174 -4.17 -1.88 10.25
N TYR A 175 -4.58 -2.25 11.46
CA TYR A 175 -4.78 -1.28 12.53
C TYR A 175 -3.42 -0.77 13.03
N PRO A 176 -3.25 0.55 13.22
CA PRO A 176 -2.09 1.11 13.89
C PRO A 176 -1.86 0.40 15.23
N GLN A 177 -0.61 0.24 15.65
CA GLN A 177 -0.27 -0.48 16.89
C GLN A 177 -1.04 0.05 18.12
N ALA A 178 -1.34 1.35 18.18
CA ALA A 178 -2.16 1.96 19.23
C ALA A 178 -3.60 1.40 19.31
N MET A 179 -4.19 0.98 18.18
CA MET A 179 -5.54 0.42 18.10
C MET A 179 -5.58 -1.10 18.34
N ARG A 180 -4.45 -1.81 18.18
CA ARG A 180 -4.36 -3.26 18.47
C ARG A 180 -4.63 -3.58 19.94
N HIS A 181 -4.28 -2.67 20.85
CA HIS A 181 -4.55 -2.83 22.29
C HIS A 181 -6.02 -2.62 22.67
N HIS A 182 -6.78 -1.86 21.89
CA HIS A 182 -8.22 -1.64 22.18
C HIS A 182 -9.10 -2.78 21.68
N HIS A 183 -8.73 -3.45 20.58
CA HIS A 183 -9.55 -4.53 20.04
C HIS A 183 -9.43 -5.84 20.85
N PHE A 184 -8.26 -6.12 21.44
CA PHE A 184 -8.09 -7.26 22.36
C PHE A 184 -8.86 -7.11 23.69
N GLN A 185 -9.40 -5.92 24.00
CA GLN A 185 -10.23 -5.70 25.18
C GLN A 185 -11.74 -5.70 24.88
N GLN A 186 -12.17 -5.84 23.62
CA GLN A 186 -13.57 -5.70 23.24
C GLN A 186 -14.27 -6.99 22.78
N GLU A 187 -13.60 -8.15 22.82
CA GLU A 187 -14.26 -9.45 22.64
C GLU A 187 -14.46 -10.16 23.99
N SER A 188 -15.32 -9.58 24.81
CA SER A 188 -15.98 -10.27 25.92
C SER A 188 -17.39 -9.71 26.01
N PHE A 189 -18.25 -10.14 25.09
CA PHE A 189 -19.69 -9.93 25.23
C PHE A 189 -20.31 -11.16 25.90
N PRO A 190 -20.87 -11.02 27.12
CA PRO A 190 -21.77 -12.02 27.67
C PRO A 190 -23.14 -11.85 27.00
N TRP A 191 -23.60 -12.89 26.33
CA TRP A 191 -24.75 -13.77 26.63
C TRP A 191 -25.09 -14.55 25.36
#